data_AF-A0A2V9L1W8-F1
#
_entry.id   AF-A0A2V9L1W8-F1
#
_cell.length_a   1.000
_cell.length_b   1.000
_cell.length_c   1.000
_cell.angle_alpha   90.00
_cell.angle_beta   90.00
_cell.angle_gamma   90.00
#
_symmetry.space_group_name_H-M   'P 1'
#
loop_
_entity.id
_entity.type
_entity.pdbx_description
1 polymer ?
#
loop_
_entity_poly.entity_id
_entity_poly.type
_entity_poly.pdbx_seq_one_letter_code
_entity_poly.pdbx_strand_id
1 'polypeptide(L)' 'ANHRSGDDSCRRVWLLALGAGVPRGTGSERPIRHIDVAPTVAQILGVKMECEGKALGELAI' A
#
# COMPACT_ATOMS: atom_id res chain seq x y z
N ALA A 1 -12.75 -23.54 -1.89
CA ALA A 1 -12.40 -22.23 -2.47
C ALA A 1 -10.99 -22.32 -3.06
N ASN A 2 -10.74 -21.73 -4.23
CA ASN A 2 -9.42 -21.70 -4.89
C ASN A 2 -8.88 -20.27 -4.85
N HIS A 3 -7.68 -20.06 -4.34
CA HIS A 3 -7.05 -18.73 -4.19
C HIS A 3 -6.75 -18.02 -5.52
N ARG A 4 -6.91 -18.71 -6.66
CA ARG A 4 -6.69 -18.17 -8.01
C ARG A 4 -7.97 -17.75 -8.74
N SER A 5 -9.14 -17.86 -8.11
CA SER A 5 -10.42 -17.46 -8.72
C SER A 5 -10.46 -15.96 -9.05
N GLY A 6 -9.68 -15.15 -8.33
CA GLY A 6 -9.67 -13.71 -8.50
C GLY A 6 -10.97 -13.05 -8.05
N ASP A 7 -11.80 -13.75 -7.26
CA ASP A 7 -12.92 -13.12 -6.55
C ASP A 7 -12.42 -12.18 -5.45
N ASP A 8 -13.34 -11.42 -4.87
CA ASP A 8 -13.05 -10.44 -3.82
C ASP A 8 -12.34 -11.07 -2.61
N SER A 9 -12.71 -12.31 -2.25
CA SER A 9 -12.07 -13.01 -1.13
C SER A 9 -10.60 -13.32 -1.39
N CYS A 10 -10.20 -13.41 -2.66
CA CYS A 10 -8.82 -13.65 -3.08
C CYS A 10 -8.01 -12.37 -3.33
N ARG A 11 -8.67 -11.23 -3.58
CA ARG A 11 -8.00 -9.95 -3.95
C ARG A 11 -8.01 -8.90 -2.84
N ARG A 12 -8.99 -8.94 -1.94
CA ARG A 12 -9.16 -7.94 -0.91
C ARG A 12 -8.35 -8.32 0.32
N VAL A 13 -7.29 -7.57 0.57
CA VAL A 13 -6.40 -7.75 1.72
C VAL A 13 -6.25 -6.45 2.49
N TRP A 14 -6.00 -6.56 3.78
CA TRP A 14 -5.56 -5.44 4.59
C TRP A 14 -4.05 -5.24 4.42
N LEU A 15 -3.65 -3.98 4.31
CA LEU A 15 -2.25 -3.58 4.34
C LEU A 15 -1.96 -2.84 5.63
N LEU A 16 -0.87 -3.21 6.31
CA LEU A 16 -0.44 -2.59 7.54
C LEU A 16 0.98 -2.05 7.37
N ALA A 17 1.18 -0.78 7.74
CA ALA A 17 2.48 -0.17 7.87
C ALA A 17 2.83 0.00 9.36
N LEU A 18 4.09 -0.26 9.73
CA LEU A 18 4.59 -0.16 11.11
C LEU A 18 6.03 0.37 11.09
N GLY A 19 6.46 0.99 12.18
CA GLY A 19 7.84 1.43 12.37
C GLY A 19 7.96 2.84 12.94
N ALA A 20 9.19 3.29 13.16
CA ALA A 20 9.47 4.58 13.77
C ALA A 20 8.94 5.79 12.97
N GLY A 21 8.77 5.63 11.65
CA GLY A 21 8.26 6.66 10.75
C GLY A 21 6.80 6.44 10.31
N VAL A 22 6.03 5.58 10.97
CA VAL A 22 4.62 5.37 10.63
C VAL A 22 3.73 6.05 11.68
N PRO A 23 2.87 7.00 11.29
CA PRO A 23 1.95 7.65 12.23
C PRO A 23 1.03 6.64 12.93
N ARG A 24 0.70 6.89 14.19
CA ARG A 24 -0.24 6.06 14.95
C ARG A 24 -1.69 6.46 14.66
N GLY A 25 -2.58 5.47 14.64
CA GLY A 25 -4.02 5.70 14.46
C GLY A 25 -4.41 6.15 13.05
N THR A 26 -3.47 6.13 12.09
CA THR A 26 -3.77 6.36 10.68
C THR A 26 -4.20 5.06 10.03
N GLY A 27 -5.38 5.08 9.43
CA GLY A 27 -5.95 4.00 8.64
C GLY A 27 -6.90 4.58 7.60
N SER A 28 -7.04 3.90 6.47
CA SER A 28 -7.91 4.33 5.38
C SER A 28 -8.76 3.14 4.95
N GLU A 29 -10.08 3.34 4.91
CA GLU A 29 -11.03 2.39 4.31
C GLU A 29 -11.14 2.57 2.80
N ARG A 30 -10.45 3.59 2.23
CA ARG A 30 -10.46 3.78 0.78
C ARG A 30 -9.75 2.59 0.11
N PRO A 31 -10.26 2.12 -1.04
CA PRO A 31 -9.54 1.14 -1.84
C PRO A 31 -8.15 1.63 -2.26
N ILE A 32 -7.14 0.79 -2.02
CA ILE A 32 -5.77 0.94 -2.53
C ILE A 32 -5.41 -0.27 -3.39
N ARG A 33 -4.44 -0.14 -4.28
CA ARG A 33 -3.96 -1.26 -5.11
C ARG A 33 -2.65 -1.78 -4.54
N HIS A 34 -2.40 -3.09 -4.66
CA HIS A 34 -1.16 -3.68 -4.17
C HIS A 34 0.10 -3.08 -4.83
N ILE A 35 -0.02 -2.62 -6.10
CA ILE A 35 1.07 -1.96 -6.83
C ILE A 35 1.42 -0.56 -6.30
N ASP A 36 0.60 0.01 -5.41
CA ASP A 36 0.85 1.31 -4.80
C ASP A 36 1.90 1.21 -3.66
N VAL A 37 2.24 0.00 -3.20
CA VAL A 37 3.19 -0.24 -2.10
C VAL A 37 4.62 0.18 -2.47
N ALA A 38 5.12 -0.28 -3.61
CA ALA A 38 6.49 -0.01 -4.04
C ALA A 38 6.79 1.51 -4.21
N PRO A 39 5.97 2.30 -4.93
CA PRO A 39 6.21 3.75 -5.03
C PRO A 39 6.07 4.48 -3.69
N THR A 40 5.25 3.97 -2.75
CA THR A 40 5.18 4.52 -1.39
C THR A 40 6.52 4.38 -0.66
N VAL A 41 7.11 3.18 -0.70
CA VAL A 41 8.43 2.93 -0.09
C VAL A 41 9.52 3.75 -0.80
N ALA A 42 9.48 3.84 -2.13
CA ALA A 42 10.42 4.65 -2.89
C ALA A 42 10.37 6.13 -2.46
N GLN A 43 9.17 6.69 -2.27
CA GLN A 43 8.99 8.05 -1.77
C GLN A 43 9.57 8.25 -0.37
N ILE A 44 9.28 7.33 0.57
CA ILE A 44 9.81 7.39 1.95
C ILE A 44 11.34 7.34 1.96
N LEU A 45 11.95 6.55 1.06
CA LEU A 45 13.40 6.40 0.97
C LEU A 45 14.07 7.48 0.08
N GLY A 46 13.31 8.38 -0.53
CA GLY A 46 13.86 9.41 -1.43
C GLY A 46 14.42 8.86 -2.75
N VAL A 47 13.94 7.70 -3.19
CA VAL A 47 14.37 7.02 -4.43
C VAL A 47 13.40 7.34 -5.56
N LYS A 48 13.92 7.69 -6.74
CA LYS A 48 13.09 7.85 -7.94
C LYS A 48 12.65 6.49 -8.48
N MET A 49 11.37 6.34 -8.75
CA MET A 49 10.78 5.12 -9.29
C MET A 49 9.73 5.47 -10.36
N GLU A 50 9.86 4.85 -11.54
CA GLU A 50 8.83 4.88 -12.58
C GLU A 50 7.98 3.62 -12.47
N CYS A 51 6.68 3.77 -12.19
CA CYS A 51 5.74 2.65 -12.11
C CYS A 51 4.28 3.12 -12.27
N GLU A 52 3.36 2.17 -12.44
CA GLU A 52 1.92 2.44 -12.55
C GLU A 52 1.23 2.71 -11.20
N GLY A 53 1.86 2.30 -10.11
CA GLY A 53 1.38 2.54 -8.75
C GLY A 53 1.47 4.02 -8.37
N LYS A 54 0.67 4.43 -7.39
CA LYS A 54 0.74 5.79 -6.82
C LYS A 54 1.10 5.70 -5.35
N ALA A 55 2.03 6.55 -4.90
CA ALA A 55 2.42 6.56 -3.50
C ALA A 55 1.24 6.94 -2.58
N LEU A 56 1.16 6.28 -1.43
CA LEU A 56 0.14 6.47 -0.41
C LEU A 56 0.55 7.64 0.49
N GLY A 57 -0.07 8.81 0.25
CA GLY A 57 0.22 10.04 0.99
C GLY A 57 -0.13 9.96 2.48
N GLU A 58 -0.97 9.00 2.87
CA GLU A 58 -1.26 8.71 4.28
C GLU A 58 -0.06 8.07 5.04
N LEU A 59 0.94 7.54 4.33
CA LEU A 59 2.13 6.91 4.90
C LEU A 59 3.43 7.66 4.63
N ALA A 60 3.45 8.53 3.61
CA ALA A 60 4.60 9.37 3.32
C ALA A 60 4.60 10.58 4.27
N ILE A 61 5.52 10.58 5.23
CA ILE A 61 5.87 11.75 6.06
C ILE A 61 6.83 12.65 5.28
#